data_AF-A0A7V9DGS1-F1
#
_entry.id   AF-A0A7V9DGS1-F1
#
_cell.length_a   1.000
_cell.length_b   1.000
_cell.length_c   1.000
_cell.angle_alpha   90.00
_cell.angle_beta   90.00
_cell.angle_gamma   90.00
#
_symmetry.space_group_name_H-M   'P 1'
#
loop_
_entity.id
_entity.type
_entity.pdbx_description
1 polymer ?
#
loop_
_entity_poly.entity_id
_entity_poly.type
_entity_poly.pdbx_seq_one_letter_code
_entity_poly.pdbx_strand_id
1 'polypeptide(L)'
;MLNVVVDEKASVAPRRFFTIPGRDPFDEIEWELRDAVIPGKDGPAFEQRNVEFPRFWSQTATNIVAQKYFRGRLSSPERERSVKQMIGRVVDTIGGWGRRGGYFASDEEAETFEAELKAILVNQLASFNSPVWFNVGFEEKPQCSACFILSIDDSMDSILDWIRREGVIFRGGSGSGVNLSKLRSSKEQLSKGGYASGPVSFMRGADASAGTIKSGGKTRRAAKMVVLDADHPDVEEFIWCKAKEERKARVLEQAGYDMSLDSADWASIQYQNANNSVRVTDSFMEAAVEGKEWNLTARTDGSVVETTDARALLRQIAEAAWQCADPGVQYDTTINSWHTCPNSGRINASNPCSEYMHIDDSACNLSSLNLMKFRREDGEFDVDAFEHAVDVMLLAQEICVGYSSYPTPEIDANAKAYRQLGLGYANLGALLMARGLPYDSDDGRAYAAAITALMTGRAYRKSAEVARRMGAFAGYRPNAAAMIGVIAKHRAAVGNIQHSDSVPEDLLAAARKAWDEALDLGEVHGYRNAQASVLAPTGTISFMMDCDTTGVEPDFSLVKSKKLVGGGEITIVNKTVPMALDKLGYAPPEIEEAVAFIDERNTIVGAPYVKSDHYPVFDCAIGDRAIHYVG
;
A
#
# COMPACT_ATOMS: atom_id res chain seq x y z
N MET A 1 -3.38 37.33 -0.34
CA MET A 1 -3.71 36.73 0.96
C MET A 1 -4.96 35.88 0.77
N LEU A 2 -4.84 34.55 0.68
CA LEU A 2 -6.00 33.68 0.90
C LEU A 2 -6.10 33.51 2.42
N ASN A 3 -6.90 34.37 3.05
CA ASN A 3 -7.34 34.15 4.42
C ASN A 3 -8.35 33.00 4.36
N VAL A 4 -7.89 31.76 4.52
CA VAL A 4 -8.81 30.63 4.69
C VAL A 4 -9.50 30.84 6.02
N VAL A 5 -10.74 31.33 5.99
CA VAL A 5 -11.57 31.50 7.17
C VAL A 5 -11.99 30.11 7.61
N VAL A 6 -11.57 29.73 8.81
CA VAL A 6 -12.01 28.48 9.44
C VAL A 6 -13.47 28.65 9.88
N ASP A 7 -14.33 27.73 9.44
CA ASP A 7 -15.73 27.67 9.85
C ASP A 7 -15.90 26.61 10.95
N GLU A 8 -15.85 27.06 12.21
CA GLU A 8 -16.02 26.19 13.39
C GLU A 8 -17.40 25.53 13.48
N LYS A 9 -18.37 25.94 12.66
CA LYS A 9 -19.70 25.33 12.57
C LYS A 9 -19.85 24.39 11.38
N ALA A 10 -18.88 24.33 10.47
CA ALA A 10 -18.92 23.40 9.36
C ALA A 10 -18.86 21.96 9.90
N SER A 11 -19.83 21.14 9.50
CA SER A 11 -19.81 19.71 9.79
C SER A 11 -18.81 19.03 8.86
N VAL A 12 -17.99 18.14 9.42
CA VAL A 12 -17.15 17.22 8.64
C VAL A 12 -17.53 15.78 8.90
N ALA A 13 -18.53 15.53 9.76
CA ALA A 13 -18.98 14.20 10.07
C ALA A 13 -19.66 13.55 8.84
N PRO A 14 -19.50 12.25 8.66
CA PRO A 14 -20.29 11.51 7.69
C PRO A 14 -21.77 11.53 8.10
N ARG A 15 -22.68 11.42 7.12
CA ARG A 15 -24.10 11.16 7.41
C ARG A 15 -24.28 9.73 7.96
N ARG A 16 -25.43 9.39 8.52
CA ARG A 16 -25.74 7.96 8.76
C ARG A 16 -26.04 7.27 7.43
N PHE A 17 -25.46 6.08 7.25
CA PHE A 17 -25.64 5.25 6.05
C PHE A 17 -25.77 3.79 6.43
N PHE A 18 -24.75 3.23 7.08
CA PHE A 18 -24.71 1.82 7.45
C PHE A 18 -25.33 1.54 8.82
N THR A 19 -25.69 2.59 9.58
CA THR A 19 -26.09 2.46 10.98
C THR A 19 -27.44 3.09 11.29
N ILE A 20 -28.10 2.54 12.31
CA ILE A 20 -29.34 3.05 12.88
C ILE A 20 -29.03 3.90 14.13
N PRO A 21 -29.56 5.13 14.25
CA PRO A 21 -29.39 5.96 15.45
C PRO A 21 -29.73 5.20 16.74
N GLY A 22 -28.87 5.33 17.75
CA GLY A 22 -29.07 4.75 19.08
C GLY A 22 -28.83 3.24 19.20
N ARG A 23 -28.38 2.56 18.13
CA ARG A 23 -27.96 1.15 18.17
C ARG A 23 -26.45 1.03 18.01
N ASP A 24 -25.82 0.15 18.80
CA ASP A 24 -24.42 -0.19 18.57
C ASP A 24 -24.35 -1.12 17.34
N PRO A 25 -23.54 -0.80 16.30
CA PRO A 25 -23.40 -1.65 15.12
C PRO A 25 -23.04 -3.11 15.42
N PHE A 26 -22.39 -3.38 16.55
CA PHE A 26 -22.06 -4.75 16.95
C PHE A 26 -23.28 -5.57 17.38
N ASP A 27 -24.39 -4.94 17.76
CA ASP A 27 -25.62 -5.62 18.17
C ASP A 27 -26.45 -6.09 16.95
N GLU A 28 -26.11 -5.62 15.75
CA GLU A 28 -26.71 -6.04 14.48
C GLU A 28 -26.02 -7.28 13.87
N ILE A 29 -24.96 -7.77 14.52
CA ILE A 29 -24.11 -8.86 14.03
C ILE A 29 -24.39 -10.15 14.82
N GLU A 30 -24.49 -11.27 14.11
CA GLU A 30 -24.46 -12.60 14.72
C GLU A 30 -23.01 -13.01 15.03
N TRP A 31 -22.74 -13.31 16.30
CA TRP A 31 -21.41 -13.68 16.80
C TRP A 31 -21.35 -15.15 17.16
N GLU A 32 -20.17 -15.75 16.99
CA GLU A 32 -19.91 -17.11 17.43
C GLU A 32 -18.52 -17.26 18.04
N LEU A 33 -18.38 -18.29 18.89
CA LEU A 33 -17.10 -18.71 19.44
C LEU A 33 -16.49 -19.80 18.55
N ARG A 34 -15.22 -19.64 18.21
CA ARG A 34 -14.43 -20.64 17.47
C ARG A 34 -12.98 -20.63 17.93
N ASP A 35 -12.22 -21.63 17.52
CA ASP A 35 -10.79 -21.71 17.84
C ASP A 35 -9.96 -21.15 16.68
N ALA A 36 -8.96 -20.33 16.99
CA ALA A 36 -7.97 -19.87 16.02
C ALA A 36 -6.75 -20.78 16.08
N VAL A 37 -6.55 -21.61 15.05
CA VAL A 37 -5.46 -22.62 14.99
C VAL A 37 -4.74 -22.53 13.66
N ILE A 38 -3.43 -22.35 13.72
CA ILE A 38 -2.53 -22.33 12.58
C ILE A 38 -1.66 -23.59 12.67
N PRO A 39 -1.75 -24.54 11.72
CA PRO A 39 -0.92 -25.74 11.71
C PRO A 39 0.57 -25.41 11.66
N GLY A 40 1.41 -26.29 12.19
CA GLY A 40 2.88 -26.20 12.13
C GLY A 40 3.50 -27.60 12.03
N LYS A 41 4.83 -27.67 11.91
CA LYS A 41 5.56 -28.94 11.63
C LYS A 41 5.45 -29.97 12.76
N ASP A 42 5.55 -29.53 14.01
CA ASP A 42 5.59 -30.38 15.22
C ASP A 42 4.40 -30.10 16.19
N GLY A 43 3.37 -29.41 15.70
CA GLY A 43 2.25 -28.89 16.50
C GLY A 43 1.72 -27.57 15.91
N PRO A 44 0.67 -26.95 16.50
CA PRO A 44 0.18 -25.67 15.99
C PRO A 44 1.23 -24.58 16.13
N ALA A 45 1.53 -23.88 15.03
CA ALA A 45 2.41 -22.71 15.02
C ALA A 45 1.79 -21.54 15.81
N PHE A 46 0.47 -21.51 15.91
CA PHE A 46 -0.29 -20.60 16.76
C PHE A 46 -1.62 -21.25 17.15
N GLU A 47 -2.04 -21.05 18.40
CA GLU A 47 -3.33 -21.49 18.92
C GLU A 47 -3.89 -20.46 19.91
N GLN A 48 -5.14 -20.06 19.71
CA GLN A 48 -5.93 -19.32 20.69
C GLN A 48 -7.38 -19.82 20.63
N ARG A 49 -7.83 -20.51 21.69
CA ARG A 49 -9.16 -21.12 21.75
C ARG A 49 -10.26 -20.14 22.16
N ASN A 50 -11.51 -20.46 21.85
CA ASN A 50 -12.71 -19.71 22.24
C ASN A 50 -12.55 -18.21 22.00
N VAL A 51 -12.28 -17.85 20.74
CA VAL A 51 -12.29 -16.47 20.28
C VAL A 51 -13.62 -16.14 19.61
N GLU A 52 -14.10 -14.93 19.81
CA GLU A 52 -15.40 -14.44 19.34
C GLU A 52 -15.24 -13.61 18.06
N PHE A 53 -15.93 -14.03 17.00
CA PHE A 53 -15.91 -13.41 15.69
C PHE A 53 -17.33 -13.32 15.12
N PRO A 54 -17.61 -12.38 14.20
CA PRO A 54 -18.84 -12.44 13.42
C PRO A 54 -18.92 -13.75 12.65
N ARG A 55 -20.11 -14.35 12.61
CA ARG A 55 -20.33 -15.66 11.97
C ARG A 55 -19.85 -15.70 10.51
N PHE A 56 -20.01 -14.59 9.78
CA PHE A 56 -19.66 -14.48 8.37
C PHE A 56 -18.15 -14.27 8.09
N TRP A 57 -17.31 -14.00 9.09
CA TRP A 57 -15.86 -13.93 8.88
C TRP A 57 -15.32 -15.33 8.61
N SER A 58 -14.36 -15.48 7.69
CA SER A 58 -13.78 -16.80 7.43
C SER A 58 -12.86 -17.29 8.56
N GLN A 59 -12.63 -18.61 8.63
CA GLN A 59 -11.62 -19.18 9.54
C GLN A 59 -10.21 -18.63 9.26
N THR A 60 -9.89 -18.30 8.00
CA THR A 60 -8.62 -17.69 7.61
C THR A 60 -8.49 -16.29 8.21
N ALA A 61 -9.51 -15.44 8.09
CA ALA A 61 -9.55 -14.13 8.73
C ALA A 61 -9.44 -14.27 10.26
N THR A 62 -10.17 -15.20 10.88
CA THR A 62 -10.07 -15.52 12.31
C THR A 62 -8.64 -15.84 12.73
N ASN A 63 -7.98 -16.77 12.05
CA ASN A 63 -6.62 -17.19 12.35
C ASN A 63 -5.63 -16.02 12.26
N ILE A 64 -5.69 -15.24 11.18
CA ILE A 64 -4.80 -14.08 10.96
C ILE A 64 -5.04 -13.00 12.01
N VAL A 65 -6.30 -12.67 12.32
CA VAL A 65 -6.64 -11.62 13.27
C VAL A 65 -6.26 -12.01 14.70
N ALA A 66 -6.57 -13.22 15.12
CA ALA A 66 -6.22 -13.71 16.45
C ALA A 66 -4.69 -13.79 16.62
N GLN A 67 -3.95 -14.25 15.61
CA GLN A 67 -2.49 -14.33 15.66
C GLN A 67 -1.84 -12.95 15.68
N LYS A 68 -2.25 -12.07 14.76
CA LYS A 68 -1.49 -10.85 14.47
C LYS A 68 -2.03 -9.61 15.15
N TYR A 69 -3.34 -9.48 15.36
CA TYR A 69 -3.96 -8.19 15.70
C TYR A 69 -4.55 -8.09 17.09
N PHE A 70 -5.09 -9.20 17.64
CA PHE A 70 -5.44 -9.22 19.05
C PHE A 70 -4.22 -8.81 19.89
N ARG A 71 -4.42 -8.06 20.98
CA ARG A 71 -3.38 -7.50 21.89
C ARG A 71 -3.41 -8.16 23.27
N GLY A 72 -2.29 -8.09 23.99
CA GLY A 72 -2.06 -8.80 25.25
C GLY A 72 -1.27 -10.11 25.08
N ARG A 73 -0.63 -10.59 26.15
CA ARG A 73 0.13 -11.86 26.14
C ARG A 73 -0.83 -13.04 26.03
N LEU A 74 -0.50 -14.08 25.25
CA LEU A 74 -1.38 -15.24 25.05
C LEU A 74 -1.82 -15.94 26.35
N SER A 75 -0.96 -15.96 27.36
CA SER A 75 -1.26 -16.54 28.68
C SER A 75 -2.00 -15.59 29.63
N SER A 76 -2.20 -14.33 29.25
CA SER A 76 -2.84 -13.32 30.10
C SER A 76 -4.36 -13.31 29.89
N PRO A 77 -5.16 -13.15 30.96
CA PRO A 77 -6.60 -12.90 30.83
C PRO A 77 -6.91 -11.57 30.11
N GLU A 78 -5.95 -10.65 30.04
CA GLU A 78 -6.09 -9.35 29.36
C GLU A 78 -5.93 -9.47 27.83
N ARG A 79 -5.62 -10.67 27.31
CA ARG A 79 -5.55 -10.93 25.87
C ARG A 79 -6.92 -10.66 25.24
N GLU A 80 -6.96 -9.86 24.17
CA GLU A 80 -8.15 -9.72 23.35
C GLU A 80 -8.59 -11.09 22.82
N ARG A 81 -9.88 -11.40 22.97
CA ARG A 81 -10.49 -12.65 22.50
C ARG A 81 -11.64 -12.40 21.54
N SER A 82 -12.03 -11.15 21.30
CA SER A 82 -13.14 -10.79 20.42
C SER A 82 -12.73 -9.73 19.41
N VAL A 83 -13.19 -9.85 18.17
CA VAL A 83 -13.06 -8.77 17.18
C VAL A 83 -13.79 -7.50 17.62
N LYS A 84 -14.88 -7.62 18.39
CA LYS A 84 -15.58 -6.48 19.00
C LYS A 84 -14.64 -5.65 19.86
N GLN A 85 -13.78 -6.31 20.65
CA GLN A 85 -12.78 -5.64 21.50
C GLN A 85 -11.72 -4.91 20.66
N MET A 86 -11.18 -5.59 19.64
CA MET A 86 -10.15 -5.03 18.77
C MET A 86 -10.65 -3.82 17.97
N ILE A 87 -11.83 -3.93 17.34
CA ILE A 87 -12.44 -2.82 16.58
C ILE A 87 -12.85 -1.70 17.53
N GLY A 88 -13.54 -2.02 18.63
CA GLY A 88 -13.95 -1.04 19.63
C GLY A 88 -12.77 -0.22 20.15
N ARG A 89 -11.68 -0.87 20.56
CA ARG A 89 -10.46 -0.18 21.00
C ARG A 89 -9.97 0.86 19.99
N VAL A 90 -9.87 0.48 18.71
CA VAL A 90 -9.38 1.40 17.67
C VAL A 90 -10.39 2.51 17.41
N VAL A 91 -11.66 2.20 17.22
CA VAL A 91 -12.69 3.20 16.88
C VAL A 91 -12.92 4.17 18.03
N ASP A 92 -13.09 3.69 19.26
CA ASP A 92 -13.33 4.53 20.43
C ASP A 92 -12.13 5.45 20.70
N THR A 93 -10.91 4.98 20.41
CA THR A 93 -9.70 5.82 20.50
C THR A 93 -9.71 6.92 19.43
N ILE A 94 -9.99 6.59 18.17
CA ILE A 94 -10.02 7.55 17.06
C ILE A 94 -11.16 8.55 17.24
N GLY A 95 -12.37 8.12 17.61
CA GLY A 95 -13.49 9.02 17.87
C GLY A 95 -13.25 9.91 19.09
N GLY A 96 -12.60 9.38 20.14
CA GLY A 96 -12.10 10.17 21.26
C GLY A 96 -11.07 11.23 20.84
N TRP A 97 -10.17 10.90 19.92
CA TRP A 97 -9.25 11.86 19.30
C TRP A 97 -9.99 12.92 18.47
N GLY A 98 -10.99 12.53 17.69
CA GLY A 98 -11.80 13.46 16.89
C GLY A 98 -12.52 14.48 17.77
N ARG A 99 -13.14 14.05 18.88
CA ARG A 99 -13.77 14.94 19.87
C ARG A 99 -12.75 15.92 20.48
N ARG A 100 -11.64 15.41 21.02
CA ARG A 100 -10.59 16.25 21.63
C ARG A 100 -9.92 17.19 20.64
N GLY A 101 -9.84 16.79 19.37
CA GLY A 101 -9.22 17.54 18.29
C GLY A 101 -10.13 18.58 17.66
N GLY A 102 -11.40 18.67 18.08
CA GLY A 102 -12.37 19.63 17.54
C GLY A 102 -12.90 19.29 16.16
N TYR A 103 -12.74 18.04 15.69
CA TYR A 103 -13.22 17.61 14.38
C TYR A 103 -14.74 17.61 14.30
N PHE A 104 -15.45 17.36 15.40
CA PHE A 104 -16.92 17.29 15.40
C PHE A 104 -17.52 18.58 15.97
N ALA A 105 -18.59 19.07 15.34
CA ALA A 105 -19.35 20.23 15.80
C ALA A 105 -20.28 19.89 16.99
N SER A 106 -20.61 18.61 17.18
CA SER A 106 -21.47 18.10 18.24
C SER A 106 -21.07 16.68 18.65
N ASP A 107 -21.57 16.20 19.79
CA ASP A 107 -21.39 14.81 20.21
C ASP A 107 -22.13 13.83 19.28
N GLU A 108 -23.29 14.23 18.73
CA GLU A 108 -24.05 13.42 17.77
C GLU A 108 -23.25 13.14 16.48
N GLU A 109 -22.49 14.12 16.01
CA GLU A 109 -21.58 13.96 14.87
C GLU A 109 -20.47 12.93 15.18
N ALA A 110 -19.90 13.02 16.38
CA ALA A 110 -18.86 12.10 16.82
C ALA A 110 -19.39 10.66 16.98
N GLU A 111 -20.58 10.50 17.57
CA GLU A 111 -21.27 9.22 17.71
C GLU A 111 -21.64 8.62 16.36
N THR A 112 -22.08 9.46 15.41
CA THR A 112 -22.37 9.03 14.03
C THR A 112 -21.10 8.53 13.36
N PHE A 113 -20.00 9.27 13.44
CA PHE A 113 -18.71 8.84 12.90
C PHE A 113 -18.24 7.51 13.50
N GLU A 114 -18.31 7.35 14.83
CA GLU A 114 -17.91 6.10 15.49
C GLU A 114 -18.77 4.92 15.08
N ALA A 115 -20.08 5.11 14.98
CA ALA A 115 -21.00 4.06 14.55
C ALA A 115 -20.70 3.65 13.10
N GLU A 116 -20.60 4.60 12.17
CA GLU A 116 -20.30 4.31 10.76
C GLU A 116 -18.94 3.64 10.60
N LEU A 117 -17.91 4.09 11.33
CA LEU A 117 -16.59 3.45 11.29
C LEU A 117 -16.62 2.02 11.87
N LYS A 118 -17.35 1.77 12.97
CA LYS A 118 -17.56 0.40 13.50
C LYS A 118 -18.22 -0.49 12.46
N ALA A 119 -19.28 0.00 11.81
CA ALA A 119 -20.00 -0.74 10.79
C ALA A 119 -19.12 -1.09 9.57
N ILE A 120 -18.31 -0.14 9.10
CA ILE A 120 -17.36 -0.36 8.00
C ILE A 120 -16.35 -1.45 8.34
N LEU A 121 -15.74 -1.37 9.53
CA LEU A 121 -14.67 -2.29 9.93
C LEU A 121 -15.19 -3.70 10.25
N VAL A 122 -16.33 -3.82 10.93
CA VAL A 122 -16.89 -5.15 11.32
C VAL A 122 -17.43 -5.92 10.11
N ASN A 123 -17.96 -5.22 9.11
CA ASN A 123 -18.44 -5.83 7.86
C ASN A 123 -17.33 -6.05 6.81
N GLN A 124 -16.06 -5.79 7.17
CA GLN A 124 -14.89 -5.93 6.29
C GLN A 124 -14.98 -5.06 5.01
N LEU A 125 -15.68 -3.92 5.06
CA LEU A 125 -15.77 -2.96 3.95
C LEU A 125 -14.45 -2.21 3.74
N ALA A 126 -13.67 -2.02 4.81
CA ALA A 126 -12.33 -1.47 4.76
C ALA A 126 -11.50 -1.94 5.96
N SER A 127 -10.19 -1.70 5.91
CA SER A 127 -9.27 -1.94 7.03
C SER A 127 -8.16 -0.90 7.05
N PHE A 128 -7.74 -0.50 8.26
CA PHE A 128 -6.49 0.25 8.42
C PHE A 128 -5.27 -0.64 8.18
N ASN A 129 -4.12 -0.02 7.93
CA ASN A 129 -2.85 -0.71 7.96
C ASN A 129 -2.55 -1.35 9.33
N SER A 130 -1.68 -2.35 9.31
CA SER A 130 -1.33 -3.14 10.49
C SER A 130 -0.89 -2.33 11.73
N PRO A 131 -0.07 -1.25 11.62
CA PRO A 131 0.32 -0.45 12.78
C PRO A 131 -0.84 0.15 13.58
N VAL A 132 -1.94 0.56 12.91
CA VAL A 132 -3.14 1.06 13.61
C VAL A 132 -3.70 -0.04 14.52
N TRP A 133 -3.91 -1.24 13.99
CA TRP A 133 -4.41 -2.37 14.77
C TRP A 133 -3.47 -2.78 15.91
N PHE A 134 -2.15 -2.69 15.68
CA PHE A 134 -1.14 -3.07 16.67
C PHE A 134 -1.01 -2.11 17.85
N ASN A 135 -1.25 -0.80 17.63
CA ASN A 135 -0.78 0.23 18.56
C ASN A 135 -1.92 1.10 19.11
N VAL A 136 -2.92 1.45 18.30
CA VAL A 136 -3.95 2.45 18.67
C VAL A 136 -4.82 1.95 19.80
N GLY A 137 -4.95 2.74 20.88
CA GLY A 137 -5.71 2.36 22.08
C GLY A 137 -5.05 1.29 22.96
N PHE A 138 -3.82 0.88 22.65
CA PHE A 138 -3.03 -0.05 23.46
C PHE A 138 -1.76 0.63 23.99
N GLU A 139 -1.01 1.31 23.11
CA GLU A 139 0.15 2.11 23.49
C GLU A 139 -0.27 3.53 23.88
N GLU A 140 0.40 4.14 24.87
CA GLU A 140 0.14 5.53 25.27
C GLU A 140 0.41 6.53 24.13
N LYS A 141 1.46 6.26 23.34
CA LYS A 141 1.88 7.06 22.17
C LYS A 141 1.95 6.17 20.92
N PRO A 142 0.81 5.84 20.31
CA PRO A 142 0.74 4.83 19.27
C PRO A 142 1.28 5.34 17.93
N GLN A 143 2.07 4.52 17.24
CA GLN A 143 2.47 4.78 15.85
C GLN A 143 1.39 4.25 14.90
N CYS A 144 0.82 5.14 14.08
CA CYS A 144 -0.22 4.78 13.10
C CYS A 144 0.36 4.53 11.69
N SER A 145 1.49 5.16 11.35
CA SER A 145 2.09 5.09 10.01
C SER A 145 2.86 3.78 9.79
N ALA A 146 2.74 3.22 8.58
CA ALA A 146 3.48 2.02 8.16
C ALA A 146 4.71 2.33 7.29
N CYS A 147 4.74 3.52 6.69
CA CYS A 147 5.63 3.85 5.59
C CYS A 147 6.33 5.17 5.89
N PHE A 148 7.64 5.18 5.75
CA PHE A 148 8.51 6.32 6.01
C PHE A 148 9.47 6.56 4.85
N ILE A 149 9.85 7.81 4.64
CA ILE A 149 10.93 8.22 3.73
C ILE A 149 11.95 8.97 4.58
N LEU A 150 13.24 8.71 4.38
CA LEU A 150 14.33 9.31 5.12
C LEU A 150 15.20 10.16 4.20
N SER A 151 15.74 11.24 4.75
CA SER A 151 16.81 11.99 4.11
C SER A 151 18.18 11.39 4.45
N ILE A 152 19.17 11.71 3.63
CA ILE A 152 20.59 11.41 3.88
C ILE A 152 21.43 12.58 3.36
N ASP A 153 22.59 12.81 3.97
CA ASP A 153 23.59 13.76 3.52
C ASP A 153 24.96 13.08 3.45
N ASP A 154 25.86 13.62 2.62
CA ASP A 154 27.19 13.04 2.35
C ASP A 154 28.18 13.28 3.51
N SER A 155 27.92 12.64 4.65
CA SER A 155 28.76 12.67 5.84
C SER A 155 28.65 11.37 6.63
N MET A 156 29.71 10.99 7.34
CA MET A 156 29.69 9.78 8.17
C MET A 156 28.62 9.85 9.26
N ASP A 157 28.43 11.01 9.88
CA ASP A 157 27.41 11.19 10.93
C ASP A 157 26.00 10.94 10.38
N SER A 158 25.67 11.48 9.20
CA SER A 158 24.37 11.25 8.55
C SER A 158 24.18 9.78 8.14
N ILE A 159 25.22 9.14 7.60
CA ILE A 159 25.17 7.72 7.21
C ILE A 159 24.94 6.80 8.42
N LEU A 160 25.62 7.05 9.54
CA LEU A 160 25.43 6.27 10.76
C LEU A 160 24.07 6.57 11.42
N ASP A 161 23.62 7.83 11.37
CA ASP A 161 22.31 8.22 11.88
C ASP A 161 21.17 7.59 11.06
N TRP A 162 21.33 7.45 9.74
CA TRP A 162 20.39 6.72 8.88
C TRP A 162 20.15 5.28 9.39
N ILE A 163 21.22 4.51 9.62
CA ILE A 163 21.11 3.14 10.15
C ILE A 163 20.40 3.12 11.52
N ARG A 164 20.72 4.09 12.39
CA ARG A 164 20.04 4.23 13.69
C ARG A 164 18.55 4.52 13.54
N ARG A 165 18.16 5.49 12.69
CA ARG A 165 16.76 5.89 12.47
C ARG A 165 15.92 4.72 11.96
N GLU A 166 16.45 3.96 11.01
CA GLU A 166 15.77 2.78 10.49
C GLU A 166 15.57 1.70 11.54
N GLY A 167 16.55 1.47 12.40
CA GLY A 167 16.39 0.52 13.51
C GLY A 167 15.23 0.90 14.44
N VAL A 168 15.02 2.19 14.70
CA VAL A 168 13.86 2.70 15.47
C VAL A 168 12.55 2.45 14.71
N ILE A 169 12.51 2.72 13.40
CA ILE A 169 11.34 2.51 12.54
C ILE A 169 10.92 1.02 12.50
N PHE A 170 11.90 0.12 12.34
CA PHE A 170 11.66 -1.32 12.27
C PHE A 170 11.14 -1.88 13.58
N ARG A 171 11.61 -1.38 14.73
CA ARG A 171 11.04 -1.71 16.05
C ARG A 171 9.54 -1.38 16.13
N GLY A 172 9.10 -0.31 15.49
CA GLY A 172 7.70 0.09 15.39
C GLY A 172 6.84 -0.82 14.50
N GLY A 173 7.45 -1.74 13.75
CA GLY A 173 6.77 -2.64 12.80
C GLY A 173 6.49 -2.01 11.44
N SER A 174 7.27 -1.00 11.05
CA SER A 174 7.12 -0.22 9.82
C SER A 174 8.36 -0.29 8.95
N GLY A 175 8.30 0.27 7.73
CA GLY A 175 9.43 0.27 6.81
C GLY A 175 9.78 1.66 6.29
N SER A 176 11.01 1.82 5.82
CA SER A 176 11.61 3.09 5.38
C SER A 176 12.16 3.00 3.97
N GLY A 177 12.28 4.12 3.27
CA GLY A 177 13.11 4.21 2.09
C GLY A 177 13.99 5.45 2.06
N VAL A 178 15.07 5.37 1.28
CA VAL A 178 16.07 6.43 1.16
C VAL A 178 16.65 6.43 -0.25
N ASN A 179 17.00 7.60 -0.77
CA ASN A 179 17.80 7.73 -1.99
C ASN A 179 19.25 8.06 -1.62
N LEU A 180 20.17 7.17 -1.98
CA LEU A 180 21.58 7.28 -1.63
C LEU A 180 22.38 8.13 -2.62
N SER A 181 21.74 8.70 -3.65
CA SER A 181 22.40 9.44 -4.73
C SER A 181 23.07 10.74 -4.30
N LYS A 182 22.81 11.21 -3.07
CA LYS A 182 23.55 12.33 -2.48
C LYS A 182 24.95 11.92 -2.01
N LEU A 183 25.17 10.64 -1.69
CA LEU A 183 26.46 10.16 -1.23
C LEU A 183 27.45 10.20 -2.40
N ARG A 184 28.68 10.62 -2.12
CA ARG A 184 29.74 10.55 -3.14
C ARG A 184 30.02 9.11 -3.55
N SER A 185 30.34 8.91 -4.82
CA SER A 185 30.63 7.60 -5.39
C SER A 185 31.99 7.04 -4.93
N SER A 186 32.16 5.73 -5.10
CA SER A 186 33.42 5.03 -4.86
C SER A 186 34.58 5.52 -5.75
N LYS A 187 34.24 6.24 -6.83
CA LYS A 187 35.18 6.82 -7.80
C LYS A 187 35.63 8.24 -7.42
N GLU A 188 35.08 8.84 -6.36
CA GLU A 188 35.41 10.20 -5.91
C GLU A 188 36.44 10.23 -4.77
N GLN A 189 37.33 11.22 -4.79
CA GLN A 189 38.40 11.38 -3.79
C GLN A 189 37.92 11.97 -2.46
N LEU A 190 38.58 11.57 -1.37
CA LEU A 190 38.37 12.13 -0.04
C LEU A 190 39.36 13.28 0.24
N SER A 191 38.95 14.22 1.09
CA SER A 191 39.74 15.42 1.44
C SER A 191 41.10 15.13 2.08
N LYS A 192 41.30 13.94 2.66
CA LYS A 192 42.54 13.49 3.31
C LYS A 192 43.31 12.42 2.50
N GLY A 193 42.96 12.22 1.23
CA GLY A 193 43.51 11.20 0.36
C GLY A 193 42.73 9.88 0.40
N GLY A 194 42.88 9.09 -0.67
CA GLY A 194 42.08 7.88 -0.90
C GLY A 194 40.75 8.16 -1.61
N TYR A 195 40.01 7.08 -1.87
CA TYR A 195 38.69 7.12 -2.51
C TYR A 195 37.61 6.82 -1.47
N ALA A 196 36.39 7.33 -1.70
CA ALA A 196 35.25 7.01 -0.86
C ALA A 196 34.85 5.54 -1.00
N SER A 197 34.11 5.01 -0.01
CA SER A 197 33.58 3.65 -0.09
C SER A 197 32.40 3.51 -1.08
N GLY A 198 31.72 4.61 -1.39
CA GLY A 198 30.51 4.64 -2.22
C GLY A 198 29.23 4.16 -1.51
N PRO A 199 28.03 4.51 -2.02
CA PRO A 199 26.74 4.12 -1.46
C PRO A 199 26.53 2.61 -1.35
N VAL A 200 26.99 1.81 -2.31
CA VAL A 200 26.77 0.35 -2.32
C VAL A 200 27.46 -0.33 -1.13
N SER A 201 28.63 0.18 -0.73
CA SER A 201 29.35 -0.31 0.46
C SER A 201 28.60 0.00 1.76
N PHE A 202 28.07 1.21 1.92
CA PHE A 202 27.27 1.56 3.10
C PHE A 202 25.93 0.83 3.14
N MET A 203 25.30 0.60 1.98
CA MET A 203 24.10 -0.22 1.85
C MET A 203 24.30 -1.63 2.42
N ARG A 204 25.47 -2.24 2.24
CA ARG A 204 25.81 -3.55 2.82
C ARG A 204 25.75 -3.53 4.35
N GLY A 205 26.24 -2.46 4.97
CA GLY A 205 26.18 -2.28 6.42
C GLY A 205 24.76 -2.09 6.94
N ALA A 206 23.96 -1.28 6.24
CA ALA A 206 22.56 -1.06 6.57
C ALA A 206 21.71 -2.34 6.41
N ASP A 207 21.98 -3.15 5.40
CA ASP A 207 21.34 -4.45 5.18
C ASP A 207 21.60 -5.43 6.33
N ALA A 208 22.86 -5.56 6.78
CA ALA A 208 23.20 -6.40 7.92
C ALA A 208 22.52 -5.94 9.22
N SER A 209 22.40 -4.62 9.42
CA SER A 209 21.66 -4.05 10.55
C SER A 209 20.17 -4.42 10.48
N ALA A 210 19.55 -4.28 9.31
CA ALA A 210 18.15 -4.64 9.09
C ALA A 210 17.88 -6.14 9.38
N GLY A 211 18.75 -7.03 8.91
CA GLY A 211 18.63 -8.48 9.16
C GLY A 211 18.75 -8.88 10.64
N THR A 212 19.40 -8.05 11.47
CA THR A 212 19.58 -8.30 12.91
C THR A 212 18.35 -7.88 13.73
N ILE A 213 17.58 -6.90 13.26
CA ILE A 213 16.47 -6.31 14.01
C ILE A 213 15.18 -7.11 13.77
N LYS A 214 14.84 -7.96 14.73
CA LYS A 214 13.53 -8.60 14.81
C LYS A 214 12.57 -7.67 15.56
N SER A 215 11.46 -7.24 14.96
CA SER A 215 10.51 -6.33 15.63
C SER A 215 9.92 -7.02 16.87
N GLY A 216 10.40 -6.68 18.06
CA GLY A 216 10.16 -7.41 19.31
C GLY A 216 8.70 -7.81 19.54
N GLY A 217 8.38 -9.10 19.35
CA GLY A 217 7.06 -9.69 19.58
C GLY A 217 6.01 -9.45 18.47
N LYS A 218 6.33 -8.66 17.44
CA LYS A 218 5.52 -8.46 16.23
C LYS A 218 6.20 -9.26 15.12
N THR A 219 5.53 -10.23 14.51
CA THR A 219 6.15 -11.16 13.54
C THR A 219 6.39 -10.49 12.16
N ARG A 220 7.23 -9.46 12.08
CA ARG A 220 7.56 -8.74 10.83
C ARG A 220 9.06 -8.55 10.67
N ARG A 221 9.62 -8.95 9.52
CA ARG A 221 11.00 -8.61 9.12
C ARG A 221 11.10 -7.12 8.80
N ALA A 222 12.30 -6.54 8.90
CA ALA A 222 12.56 -5.20 8.41
C ALA A 222 12.22 -5.10 6.91
N ALA A 223 11.69 -3.95 6.49
CA ALA A 223 11.37 -3.67 5.09
C ALA A 223 11.96 -2.32 4.71
N LYS A 224 12.77 -2.29 3.65
CA LYS A 224 13.51 -1.11 3.19
C LYS A 224 13.35 -0.90 1.69
N MET A 225 13.38 0.35 1.24
CA MET A 225 13.68 0.74 -0.15
C MET A 225 15.03 1.47 -0.21
N VAL A 226 15.89 1.10 -1.15
CA VAL A 226 17.09 1.86 -1.50
C VAL A 226 16.99 2.31 -2.94
N VAL A 227 17.18 3.61 -3.16
CA VAL A 227 17.15 4.22 -4.48
C VAL A 227 18.54 4.74 -4.85
N LEU A 228 18.91 4.58 -6.12
CA LEU A 228 20.06 5.25 -6.72
C LEU A 228 19.68 5.80 -8.10
N ASP A 229 20.11 7.00 -8.42
CA ASP A 229 19.80 7.71 -9.67
C ASP A 229 20.65 7.15 -10.82
N ALA A 230 20.08 7.12 -12.02
CA ALA A 230 20.69 6.50 -13.20
C ALA A 230 22.01 7.17 -13.65
N ASP A 231 22.29 8.40 -13.23
CA ASP A 231 23.51 9.14 -13.50
C ASP A 231 24.56 9.02 -12.38
N HIS A 232 24.32 8.21 -11.34
CA HIS A 232 25.29 8.03 -10.26
C HIS A 232 26.48 7.17 -10.73
N PRO A 233 27.75 7.53 -10.43
CA PRO A 233 28.92 6.77 -10.92
C PRO A 233 29.04 5.31 -10.46
N ASP A 234 28.37 4.94 -9.36
CA ASP A 234 28.25 3.56 -8.86
C ASP A 234 26.96 2.82 -9.31
N VAL A 235 26.19 3.37 -10.26
CA VAL A 235 24.90 2.79 -10.68
C VAL A 235 25.03 1.34 -11.17
N GLU A 236 26.08 1.00 -11.90
CA GLU A 236 26.27 -0.37 -12.38
C GLU A 236 26.55 -1.36 -11.24
N GLU A 237 27.32 -0.96 -10.22
CA GLU A 237 27.52 -1.81 -9.04
C GLU A 237 26.20 -2.02 -8.30
N PHE A 238 25.41 -0.95 -8.16
CA PHE A 238 24.08 -0.99 -7.53
C PHE A 238 23.10 -1.91 -8.28
N ILE A 239 23.06 -1.83 -9.62
CA ILE A 239 22.21 -2.70 -10.45
C ILE A 239 22.54 -4.18 -10.21
N TRP A 240 23.81 -4.53 -10.21
CA TRP A 240 24.23 -5.93 -10.17
C TRP A 240 24.37 -6.53 -8.77
N CYS A 241 24.31 -5.73 -7.69
CA CYS A 241 24.70 -6.18 -6.36
C CYS A 241 23.88 -7.39 -5.88
N LYS A 242 22.55 -7.35 -6.01
CA LYS A 242 21.65 -8.45 -5.64
C LYS A 242 21.74 -9.65 -6.57
N ALA A 243 21.74 -9.44 -7.89
CA ALA A 243 21.85 -10.53 -8.85
C ALA A 243 23.14 -11.35 -8.65
N LYS A 244 24.25 -10.69 -8.30
CA LYS A 244 25.51 -11.37 -7.93
C LYS A 244 25.38 -12.21 -6.65
N GLU A 245 24.67 -11.69 -5.64
CA GLU A 245 24.42 -12.40 -4.38
C GLU A 245 23.46 -13.59 -4.55
N GLU A 246 22.43 -13.47 -5.39
CA GLU A 246 21.54 -14.59 -5.74
C GLU A 246 22.27 -15.71 -6.48
N ARG A 247 23.19 -15.36 -7.40
CA ARG A 247 24.05 -16.37 -8.03
C ARG A 247 24.90 -17.11 -7.00
N LYS A 248 25.40 -16.41 -5.98
CA LYS A 248 26.13 -17.02 -4.86
C LYS A 248 25.21 -17.94 -4.04
N ALA A 249 23.99 -17.51 -3.71
CA ALA A 249 23.02 -18.34 -2.99
C ALA A 249 22.72 -19.65 -3.74
N ARG A 250 22.48 -19.61 -5.06
CA ARG A 250 22.24 -20.81 -5.89
C ARG A 250 23.43 -21.78 -5.88
N VAL A 251 24.66 -21.27 -5.91
CA VAL A 251 25.88 -22.11 -5.81
C VAL A 251 26.00 -22.76 -4.43
N LEU A 252 25.67 -22.04 -3.37
CA LEU A 252 25.69 -22.57 -2.00
C LEU A 252 24.59 -23.62 -1.79
N GLU A 253 23.39 -23.41 -2.32
CA GLU A 253 22.31 -24.41 -2.33
C GLU A 253 22.77 -25.71 -3.01
N GLN A 254 23.40 -25.62 -4.19
CA GLN A 254 23.96 -26.77 -4.91
C GLN A 254 25.09 -27.46 -4.14
N ALA A 255 25.80 -26.74 -3.27
CA ALA A 255 26.82 -27.28 -2.39
C ALA A 255 26.24 -27.91 -1.10
N GLY A 256 24.92 -27.88 -0.91
CA GLY A 256 24.21 -28.53 0.20
C GLY A 256 23.93 -27.62 1.40
N TYR A 257 24.12 -26.31 1.28
CA TYR A 257 23.69 -25.36 2.31
C TYR A 257 22.18 -25.14 2.25
N ASP A 258 21.55 -24.88 3.40
CA ASP A 258 20.12 -24.61 3.47
C ASP A 258 19.87 -23.15 3.05
N MET A 259 19.51 -22.91 1.79
CA MET A 259 19.18 -21.55 1.30
C MET A 259 17.70 -21.20 1.46
N SER A 260 16.95 -21.93 2.29
CA SER A 260 15.57 -21.53 2.60
C SER A 260 15.52 -20.22 3.39
N LEU A 261 14.49 -19.42 3.14
CA LEU A 261 14.24 -18.17 3.86
C LEU A 261 14.17 -18.43 5.38
N ASP A 262 14.92 -17.64 6.15
CA ASP A 262 15.13 -17.74 7.62
C ASP A 262 16.08 -18.85 8.10
N SER A 263 16.75 -19.59 7.21
CA SER A 263 17.81 -20.51 7.62
C SER A 263 19.04 -19.77 8.19
N ALA A 264 19.89 -20.49 8.92
CA ALA A 264 21.14 -19.94 9.43
C ALA A 264 22.12 -19.61 8.29
N ASP A 265 22.13 -20.41 7.21
CA ASP A 265 23.06 -20.23 6.09
C ASP A 265 22.67 -19.03 5.21
N TRP A 266 21.35 -18.78 5.06
CA TRP A 266 20.80 -17.64 4.32
C TRP A 266 21.26 -16.29 4.89
N ALA A 267 21.53 -16.22 6.20
CA ALA A 267 21.95 -14.98 6.86
C ALA A 267 23.29 -14.40 6.35
N SER A 268 24.06 -15.17 5.57
CA SER A 268 25.32 -14.74 4.95
C SER A 268 25.15 -14.04 3.59
N ILE A 269 23.97 -14.10 2.99
CA ILE A 269 23.66 -13.47 1.70
C ILE A 269 23.34 -11.99 1.93
N GLN A 270 24.02 -11.11 1.20
CA GLN A 270 23.93 -9.66 1.37
C GLN A 270 22.82 -9.05 0.50
N TYR A 271 22.38 -7.86 0.89
CA TYR A 271 21.41 -7.02 0.20
C TYR A 271 19.99 -7.59 0.14
N GLN A 272 19.66 -8.54 1.02
CA GLN A 272 18.40 -9.29 0.99
C GLN A 272 17.24 -8.62 1.76
N ASN A 273 17.52 -7.56 2.53
CA ASN A 273 16.53 -6.90 3.41
C ASN A 273 16.01 -5.56 2.86
N ALA A 274 16.35 -5.22 1.62
CA ALA A 274 15.88 -4.03 0.92
C ALA A 274 15.29 -4.40 -0.42
N ASN A 275 14.31 -3.66 -0.92
CA ASN A 275 14.02 -3.52 -2.33
C ASN A 275 14.97 -2.45 -2.90
N ASN A 276 15.50 -2.66 -4.09
CA ASN A 276 16.37 -1.72 -4.77
C ASN A 276 15.62 -1.13 -5.96
N SER A 277 15.78 0.16 -6.23
CA SER A 277 15.24 0.78 -7.45
C SER A 277 16.22 1.76 -8.06
N VAL A 278 16.38 1.70 -9.37
CA VAL A 278 17.08 2.74 -10.13
C VAL A 278 16.08 3.81 -10.49
N ARG A 279 16.43 5.06 -10.23
CA ARG A 279 15.59 6.21 -10.53
C ARG A 279 16.03 6.86 -11.83
N VAL A 280 15.09 6.93 -12.79
CA VAL A 280 15.33 7.34 -14.18
C VAL A 280 14.53 8.60 -14.50
N THR A 281 15.10 9.48 -15.32
CA THR A 281 14.44 10.68 -15.85
C THR A 281 13.90 10.43 -17.26
N ASP A 282 12.99 11.29 -17.72
CA ASP A 282 12.52 11.24 -19.12
C ASP A 282 13.70 11.38 -20.10
N SER A 283 14.68 12.23 -19.78
CA SER A 283 15.90 12.40 -20.60
C SER A 283 16.77 11.15 -20.67
N PHE A 284 16.85 10.35 -19.60
CA PHE A 284 17.53 9.05 -19.62
C PHE A 284 16.80 8.07 -20.53
N MET A 285 15.47 8.00 -20.40
CA MET A 285 14.65 7.09 -21.19
C MET A 285 14.71 7.44 -22.68
N GLU A 286 14.65 8.73 -23.03
CA GLU A 286 14.86 9.22 -24.40
C GLU A 286 16.24 8.83 -24.93
N ALA A 287 17.31 9.05 -24.14
CA ALA A 287 18.65 8.65 -24.52
C ALA A 287 18.77 7.13 -24.76
N ALA A 288 18.12 6.30 -23.93
CA ALA A 288 18.13 4.85 -24.07
C ALA A 288 17.38 4.37 -25.32
N VAL A 289 16.23 4.98 -25.62
CA VAL A 289 15.45 4.70 -26.84
C VAL A 289 16.26 5.08 -28.08
N GLU A 290 16.90 6.25 -28.07
CA GLU A 290 17.66 6.77 -29.21
C GLU A 290 19.06 6.16 -29.34
N GLY A 291 19.56 5.47 -28.32
CA GLY A 291 20.91 4.89 -28.30
C GLY A 291 22.01 5.94 -28.17
N LYS A 292 21.80 6.91 -27.28
CA LYS A 292 22.73 7.99 -26.96
C LYS A 292 23.59 7.64 -25.75
N GLU A 293 24.69 8.38 -25.62
CA GLU A 293 25.55 8.37 -24.44
C GLU A 293 24.86 8.99 -23.21
N TRP A 294 25.25 8.51 -22.03
CA TRP A 294 24.77 8.95 -20.73
C TRP A 294 25.95 9.22 -19.80
N ASN A 295 25.99 10.39 -19.20
CA ASN A 295 27.07 10.79 -18.31
C ASN A 295 26.78 10.35 -16.88
N LEU A 296 27.79 9.78 -16.22
CA LEU A 296 27.79 9.49 -14.81
C LEU A 296 28.51 10.62 -14.06
N THR A 297 27.79 11.31 -13.19
CA THR A 297 28.19 12.62 -12.67
C THR A 297 28.57 12.57 -11.18
N ALA A 298 29.76 13.08 -10.86
CA ALA A 298 30.27 13.20 -9.49
C ALA A 298 29.32 14.02 -8.61
N ARG A 299 29.11 13.57 -7.37
CA ARG A 299 28.20 14.26 -6.43
C ARG A 299 28.86 15.42 -5.70
N THR A 300 30.18 15.47 -5.68
CA THR A 300 30.96 16.51 -5.00
C THR A 300 31.12 17.80 -5.81
N ASP A 301 31.31 17.72 -7.13
CA ASP A 301 31.59 18.88 -7.99
C ASP A 301 30.80 18.93 -9.31
N GLY A 302 30.00 17.91 -9.62
CA GLY A 302 29.21 17.84 -10.84
C GLY A 302 29.99 17.51 -12.12
N SER A 303 31.26 17.14 -12.01
CA SER A 303 32.06 16.69 -13.16
C SER A 303 31.60 15.33 -13.69
N VAL A 304 31.83 15.06 -14.98
CA VAL A 304 31.57 13.73 -15.57
C VAL A 304 32.72 12.81 -15.17
N VAL A 305 32.40 11.75 -14.44
CA VAL A 305 33.35 10.71 -14.03
C VAL A 305 33.55 9.70 -15.14
N GLU A 306 32.45 9.31 -15.79
CA GLU A 306 32.41 8.30 -16.84
C GLU A 306 31.21 8.54 -17.75
N THR A 307 31.28 8.06 -18.98
CA THR A 307 30.17 8.10 -19.94
C THR A 307 29.87 6.68 -20.41
N THR A 308 28.60 6.28 -20.40
CA THR A 308 28.13 4.95 -20.77
C THR A 308 27.06 5.03 -21.87
N ASP A 309 26.71 3.91 -22.51
CA ASP A 309 25.59 3.85 -23.44
C ASP A 309 24.27 3.71 -22.65
N ALA A 310 23.34 4.65 -22.84
CA ALA A 310 22.09 4.68 -22.07
C ALA A 310 21.25 3.40 -22.28
N ARG A 311 21.25 2.86 -23.50
CA ARG A 311 20.50 1.65 -23.85
C ARG A 311 21.12 0.41 -23.19
N ALA A 312 22.44 0.33 -23.15
CA ALA A 312 23.17 -0.72 -22.47
C ALA A 312 22.90 -0.67 -20.96
N LEU A 313 22.92 0.51 -20.34
CA LEU A 313 22.60 0.66 -18.93
C LEU A 313 21.15 0.22 -18.62
N LEU A 314 20.17 0.64 -19.44
CA LEU A 314 18.78 0.19 -19.30
C LEU A 314 18.65 -1.34 -19.45
N ARG A 315 19.41 -1.95 -20.37
CA ARG A 315 19.46 -3.42 -20.51
C ARG A 315 20.06 -4.11 -19.30
N GLN A 316 21.07 -3.52 -18.65
CA GLN A 316 21.61 -4.07 -17.41
C GLN A 316 20.57 -4.07 -16.29
N ILE A 317 19.78 -3.00 -16.16
CA ILE A 317 18.66 -2.92 -15.20
C ILE A 317 17.67 -4.07 -15.46
N ALA A 318 17.21 -4.22 -16.71
CA ALA A 318 16.24 -5.26 -17.08
C ALA A 318 16.79 -6.68 -16.86
N GLU A 319 18.04 -6.93 -17.22
CA GLU A 319 18.68 -8.24 -17.06
C GLU A 319 18.86 -8.61 -15.58
N ALA A 320 19.31 -7.68 -14.73
CA ALA A 320 19.39 -7.92 -13.29
C ALA A 320 18.00 -8.21 -12.70
N ALA A 321 16.99 -7.41 -13.07
CA ALA A 321 15.61 -7.61 -12.64
C ALA A 321 15.05 -8.97 -13.10
N TRP A 322 15.39 -9.43 -14.31
CA TRP A 322 15.01 -10.77 -14.76
C TRP A 322 15.68 -11.88 -13.92
N GLN A 323 16.93 -11.69 -13.48
CA GLN A 323 17.66 -12.69 -12.70
C GLN A 323 17.18 -12.81 -11.25
N CYS A 324 16.78 -11.68 -10.61
CA CYS A 324 16.49 -11.63 -9.18
C CYS A 324 15.33 -10.71 -8.75
N ALA A 325 14.50 -10.22 -9.66
CA ALA A 325 13.42 -9.25 -9.43
C ALA A 325 13.87 -7.84 -8.98
N ASP A 326 15.17 -7.54 -9.01
CA ASP A 326 15.74 -6.25 -8.63
C ASP A 326 16.88 -5.81 -9.58
N PRO A 327 17.12 -4.51 -9.74
CA PRO A 327 16.37 -3.41 -9.15
C PRO A 327 15.07 -3.12 -9.92
N GLY A 328 14.07 -2.58 -9.23
CA GLY A 328 12.93 -1.91 -9.86
C GLY A 328 13.32 -0.58 -10.51
N VAL A 329 12.33 0.12 -11.09
CA VAL A 329 12.52 1.43 -11.72
C VAL A 329 11.57 2.46 -11.13
N GLN A 330 12.05 3.68 -10.87
CA GLN A 330 11.22 4.83 -10.49
C GLN A 330 11.37 5.96 -11.49
N TYR A 331 10.26 6.44 -12.06
CA TYR A 331 10.24 7.50 -13.06
C TYR A 331 10.24 8.88 -12.41
N ASP A 332 11.43 9.41 -12.15
CA ASP A 332 11.68 10.61 -11.38
C ASP A 332 10.92 11.85 -11.89
N THR A 333 10.99 12.10 -13.20
CA THR A 333 10.38 13.26 -13.83
C THR A 333 8.86 13.17 -13.74
N THR A 334 8.30 12.00 -14.03
CA THR A 334 6.87 11.74 -13.88
C THR A 334 6.43 11.94 -12.43
N ILE A 335 7.11 11.32 -11.46
CA ILE A 335 6.79 11.44 -10.02
C ILE A 335 6.75 12.91 -9.58
N ASN A 336 7.79 13.68 -9.90
CA ASN A 336 7.85 15.09 -9.50
C ASN A 336 6.86 15.98 -10.27
N SER A 337 6.42 15.60 -11.48
CA SER A 337 5.39 16.33 -12.24
C SER A 337 3.99 16.25 -11.60
N TRP A 338 3.74 15.22 -10.78
CA TRP A 338 2.51 15.01 -10.00
C TRP A 338 2.67 15.40 -8.53
N HIS A 339 3.78 16.05 -8.17
CA HIS A 339 4.03 16.45 -6.80
C HIS A 339 3.12 17.61 -6.37
N THR A 340 2.34 17.40 -5.31
CA THR A 340 1.47 18.43 -4.72
C THR A 340 2.21 19.49 -3.90
N CYS A 341 3.47 19.26 -3.51
CA CYS A 341 4.25 20.17 -2.64
C CYS A 341 5.70 20.47 -3.09
N PRO A 342 5.97 20.78 -4.37
CA PRO A 342 7.33 20.94 -4.89
C PRO A 342 8.09 22.13 -4.29
N ASN A 343 7.40 23.13 -3.73
CA ASN A 343 8.05 24.29 -3.10
C ASN A 343 8.52 23.98 -1.66
N SER A 344 8.18 22.81 -1.13
CA SER A 344 8.59 22.33 0.19
C SER A 344 9.80 21.41 0.16
N GLY A 345 10.13 20.87 -1.00
CA GLY A 345 11.15 19.86 -1.18
C GLY A 345 10.85 19.01 -2.41
N ARG A 346 11.84 18.25 -2.82
CA ARG A 346 11.73 17.32 -3.95
C ARG A 346 11.34 15.94 -3.44
N ILE A 347 10.62 15.16 -4.24
CA ILE A 347 10.43 13.74 -3.96
C ILE A 347 11.70 13.01 -4.43
N ASN A 348 12.51 12.50 -3.50
CA ASN A 348 13.78 11.84 -3.82
C ASN A 348 13.71 10.31 -3.76
N ALA A 349 12.80 9.77 -2.95
CA ALA A 349 12.65 8.34 -2.76
C ALA A 349 11.16 7.94 -2.63
N SER A 350 10.94 6.68 -2.33
CA SER A 350 9.65 6.12 -1.94
C SER A 350 9.81 5.31 -0.65
N ASN A 351 8.71 4.85 -0.08
CA ASN A 351 8.73 3.80 0.94
C ASN A 351 9.07 2.41 0.33
N PRO A 352 9.18 1.32 1.13
CA PRO A 352 9.58 -0.02 0.67
C PRO A 352 8.83 -0.60 -0.54
N CYS A 353 7.53 -0.32 -0.67
CA CYS A 353 6.71 -0.91 -1.74
C CYS A 353 6.41 0.08 -2.88
N SER A 354 7.08 1.23 -2.90
CA SER A 354 7.01 2.25 -3.95
C SER A 354 5.63 2.89 -4.19
N GLU A 355 4.69 2.71 -3.28
CA GLU A 355 3.37 3.32 -3.36
C GLU A 355 3.38 4.76 -2.84
N TYR A 356 4.09 5.03 -1.72
CA TYR A 356 4.12 6.36 -1.09
C TYR A 356 5.27 7.21 -1.63
N MET A 357 4.93 8.39 -2.16
CA MET A 357 5.84 9.31 -2.83
C MET A 357 5.68 10.73 -2.27
N HIS A 358 6.65 11.17 -1.47
CA HIS A 358 6.64 12.53 -0.95
C HIS A 358 8.05 12.99 -0.54
N ILE A 359 8.15 14.20 0.04
CA ILE A 359 9.42 14.75 0.51
C ILE A 359 10.09 13.84 1.54
N ASP A 360 11.40 14.00 1.68
CA ASP A 360 12.18 13.25 2.67
C ASP A 360 11.72 13.54 4.11
N ASP A 361 12.06 12.62 5.02
CA ASP A 361 11.67 12.66 6.42
C ASP A 361 10.15 12.82 6.58
N SER A 362 9.39 11.95 5.91
CA SER A 362 7.91 11.97 5.92
C SER A 362 7.32 10.59 6.20
N ALA A 363 6.02 10.55 6.48
CA ALA A 363 5.31 9.33 6.86
C ALA A 363 3.91 9.27 6.24
N CYS A 364 3.40 8.06 6.02
CA CYS A 364 2.07 7.85 5.46
C CYS A 364 1.21 6.92 6.33
N ASN A 365 -0.04 7.35 6.59
CA ASN A 365 -1.08 6.55 7.24
C ASN A 365 -1.92 5.87 6.17
N LEU A 366 -1.91 4.53 6.14
CA LEU A 366 -2.55 3.75 5.08
C LEU A 366 -3.87 3.11 5.55
N SER A 367 -4.83 2.99 4.64
CA SER A 367 -6.03 2.16 4.79
C SER A 367 -6.46 1.63 3.43
N SER A 368 -7.29 0.60 3.39
CA SER A 368 -7.77 0.04 2.12
C SER A 368 -9.22 -0.41 2.21
N LEU A 369 -10.01 -0.05 1.21
CA LEU A 369 -11.38 -0.54 0.98
C LEU A 369 -11.37 -1.93 0.34
N ASN A 370 -12.37 -2.76 0.61
CA ASN A 370 -12.59 -4.04 -0.07
C ASN A 370 -13.61 -3.85 -1.21
N LEU A 371 -13.15 -3.79 -2.46
CA LEU A 371 -14.02 -3.49 -3.61
C LEU A 371 -15.18 -4.49 -3.78
N MET A 372 -14.98 -5.77 -3.42
CA MET A 372 -16.04 -6.78 -3.54
C MET A 372 -17.21 -6.57 -2.57
N LYS A 373 -17.01 -5.80 -1.47
CA LYS A 373 -18.10 -5.46 -0.54
C LYS A 373 -19.00 -4.34 -1.04
N PHE A 374 -18.60 -3.68 -2.14
CA PHE A 374 -19.40 -2.67 -2.83
C PHE A 374 -19.99 -3.23 -4.13
N ARG A 375 -20.05 -4.56 -4.28
CA ARG A 375 -20.81 -5.22 -5.36
C ARG A 375 -22.20 -5.56 -4.81
N ARG A 376 -23.23 -5.03 -5.47
CA ARG A 376 -24.64 -5.35 -5.17
C ARG A 376 -24.98 -6.77 -5.61
N GLU A 377 -26.15 -7.25 -5.20
CA GLU A 377 -26.66 -8.58 -5.56
C GLU A 377 -26.84 -8.75 -7.09
N ASP A 378 -27.21 -7.68 -7.79
CA ASP A 378 -27.32 -7.63 -9.26
C ASP A 378 -25.96 -7.66 -10.00
N GLY A 379 -24.86 -7.62 -9.24
CA GLY A 379 -23.49 -7.60 -9.74
C GLY A 379 -22.98 -6.23 -10.15
N GLU A 380 -23.78 -5.19 -9.99
CA GLU A 380 -23.38 -3.81 -10.22
C GLU A 380 -22.67 -3.20 -9.01
N PHE A 381 -21.94 -2.10 -9.22
CA PHE A 381 -21.17 -1.46 -8.17
C PHE A 381 -22.01 -0.44 -7.40
N ASP A 382 -21.95 -0.49 -6.08
CA ASP A 382 -22.63 0.42 -5.18
C ASP A 382 -21.79 1.69 -4.98
N VAL A 383 -21.98 2.64 -5.89
CA VAL A 383 -21.29 3.93 -5.90
C VAL A 383 -21.53 4.70 -4.58
N ASP A 384 -22.77 4.75 -4.11
CA ASP A 384 -23.14 5.53 -2.93
C ASP A 384 -22.52 4.97 -1.65
N ALA A 385 -22.55 3.64 -1.47
CA ALA A 385 -21.91 2.99 -0.33
C ALA A 385 -20.38 3.17 -0.37
N PHE A 386 -19.78 3.12 -1.57
CA PHE A 386 -18.35 3.33 -1.75
C PHE A 386 -17.91 4.76 -1.43
N GLU A 387 -18.60 5.77 -1.95
CA GLU A 387 -18.34 7.19 -1.63
C GLU A 387 -18.43 7.47 -0.13
N HIS A 388 -19.45 6.89 0.52
CA HIS A 388 -19.66 7.05 1.95
C HIS A 388 -18.52 6.41 2.76
N ALA A 389 -18.10 5.19 2.41
CA ALA A 389 -16.98 4.53 3.07
C ALA A 389 -15.67 5.30 2.88
N VAL A 390 -15.43 5.88 1.70
CA VAL A 390 -14.28 6.76 1.43
C VAL A 390 -14.28 7.97 2.36
N ASP A 391 -15.41 8.65 2.54
CA ASP A 391 -15.51 9.82 3.41
C ASP A 391 -15.19 9.49 4.88
N VAL A 392 -15.74 8.38 5.40
CA VAL A 392 -15.51 7.92 6.78
C VAL A 392 -14.07 7.52 7.00
N MET A 393 -13.50 6.71 6.09
CA MET A 393 -12.12 6.21 6.21
C MET A 393 -11.09 7.34 6.09
N LEU A 394 -11.30 8.30 5.18
CA LEU A 394 -10.43 9.47 5.07
C LEU A 394 -10.42 10.27 6.38
N LEU A 395 -11.61 10.57 6.92
CA LEU A 395 -11.71 11.34 8.18
C LEU A 395 -11.02 10.61 9.33
N ALA A 396 -11.17 9.29 9.42
CA ALA A 396 -10.50 8.50 10.43
C ALA A 396 -8.97 8.55 10.30
N GLN A 397 -8.43 8.38 9.08
CA GLN A 397 -6.99 8.48 8.81
C GLN A 397 -6.44 9.88 9.13
N GLU A 398 -7.19 10.94 8.79
CA GLU A 398 -6.83 12.32 9.07
C GLU A 398 -6.77 12.62 10.57
N ILE A 399 -7.73 12.11 11.34
CA ILE A 399 -7.71 12.22 12.81
C ILE A 399 -6.44 11.54 13.35
N CYS A 400 -6.09 10.35 12.87
CA CYS A 400 -4.90 9.62 13.33
C CYS A 400 -3.59 10.42 13.18
N VAL A 401 -3.44 11.27 12.15
CA VAL A 401 -2.20 12.03 11.92
C VAL A 401 -1.83 12.89 13.14
N GLY A 402 -2.81 13.57 13.74
CA GLY A 402 -2.55 14.49 14.86
C GLY A 402 -2.11 13.81 16.15
N TYR A 403 -2.43 12.52 16.30
CA TYR A 403 -2.26 11.77 17.55
C TYR A 403 -1.29 10.59 17.42
N SER A 404 -0.79 10.33 16.21
CA SER A 404 0.27 9.35 15.98
C SER A 404 1.59 9.83 16.61
N SER A 405 2.37 8.89 17.12
CA SER A 405 3.78 9.09 17.38
C SER A 405 4.61 8.84 16.13
N TYR A 406 5.75 9.52 16.04
CA TYR A 406 6.68 9.43 14.92
C TYR A 406 8.10 9.17 15.44
N PRO A 407 8.92 8.44 14.66
CA PRO A 407 10.19 7.87 15.13
C PRO A 407 11.30 8.92 15.29
N THR A 408 11.23 10.05 14.57
CA THR A 408 12.20 11.15 14.67
C THR A 408 11.49 12.50 14.72
N PRO A 409 12.12 13.56 15.28
CA PRO A 409 11.55 14.91 15.31
C PRO A 409 11.25 15.48 13.92
N GLU A 410 12.08 15.19 12.92
CA GLU A 410 11.91 15.67 11.54
C GLU A 410 10.67 15.05 10.90
N ILE A 411 10.51 13.72 11.05
CA ILE A 411 9.33 13.01 10.58
C ILE A 411 8.08 13.49 11.32
N ASP A 412 8.14 13.70 12.64
CA ASP A 412 7.03 14.23 13.42
C ASP A 412 6.56 15.60 12.89
N ALA A 413 7.52 16.51 12.66
CA ALA A 413 7.25 17.83 12.14
C ALA A 413 6.61 17.77 10.74
N ASN A 414 7.19 17.02 9.81
CA ASN A 414 6.68 16.91 8.45
C ASN A 414 5.33 16.18 8.38
N ALA A 415 5.16 15.07 9.10
CA ALA A 415 3.90 14.34 9.10
C ALA A 415 2.74 15.20 9.62
N LYS A 416 2.98 16.03 10.65
CA LYS A 416 1.98 17.00 11.14
C LYS A 416 1.76 18.18 10.20
N ALA A 417 2.81 18.66 9.55
CA ALA A 417 2.75 19.83 8.67
C ALA A 417 2.04 19.55 7.33
N TYR A 418 2.15 18.34 6.80
CA TYR A 418 1.67 17.95 5.47
C TYR A 418 0.57 16.88 5.48
N ARG A 419 0.45 16.12 6.57
CA ARG A 419 -0.71 15.27 6.86
C ARG A 419 -1.00 14.23 5.76
N GLN A 420 0.02 13.49 5.36
CA GLN A 420 -0.05 12.57 4.23
C GLN A 420 -0.83 11.29 4.58
N LEU A 421 -1.80 10.96 3.73
CA LEU A 421 -2.61 9.77 3.82
C LEU A 421 -2.39 8.88 2.60
N GLY A 422 -2.77 7.62 2.73
CA GLY A 422 -2.85 6.67 1.61
C GLY A 422 -4.08 5.81 1.76
N LEU A 423 -5.25 6.36 1.43
CA LEU A 423 -6.47 5.60 1.21
C LEU A 423 -6.35 4.84 -0.13
N GLY A 424 -6.53 3.52 -0.08
CA GLY A 424 -6.48 2.66 -1.26
C GLY A 424 -7.62 1.65 -1.27
N TYR A 425 -7.48 0.62 -2.08
CA TYR A 425 -8.39 -0.52 -2.08
C TYR A 425 -7.63 -1.83 -2.34
N ALA A 426 -8.32 -2.95 -2.11
CA ALA A 426 -7.93 -4.30 -2.52
C ALA A 426 -9.03 -4.89 -3.42
N ASN A 427 -8.81 -6.11 -3.93
CA ASN A 427 -9.81 -6.88 -4.68
C ASN A 427 -10.17 -6.34 -6.08
N LEU A 428 -9.29 -5.57 -6.74
CA LEU A 428 -9.57 -5.10 -8.10
C LEU A 428 -9.70 -6.26 -9.10
N GLY A 429 -8.73 -7.18 -9.12
CA GLY A 429 -8.80 -8.36 -9.97
C GLY A 429 -10.05 -9.22 -9.73
N ALA A 430 -10.44 -9.41 -8.47
CA ALA A 430 -11.69 -10.10 -8.13
C ALA A 430 -12.92 -9.35 -8.67
N LEU A 431 -12.97 -8.03 -8.53
CA LEU A 431 -14.11 -7.24 -9.01
C LEU A 431 -14.24 -7.30 -10.54
N LEU A 432 -13.13 -7.19 -11.27
CA LEU A 432 -13.13 -7.29 -12.74
C LEU A 432 -13.60 -8.69 -13.19
N MET A 433 -13.03 -9.75 -12.59
CA MET A 433 -13.44 -11.13 -12.87
C MET A 433 -14.93 -11.35 -12.56
N ALA A 434 -15.43 -10.90 -11.41
CA ALA A 434 -16.85 -11.01 -11.02
C ALA A 434 -17.81 -10.30 -11.99
N ARG A 435 -17.32 -9.31 -12.73
CA ARG A 435 -18.07 -8.60 -13.78
C ARG A 435 -17.97 -9.25 -15.16
N GLY A 436 -17.21 -10.33 -15.29
CA GLY A 436 -16.93 -10.95 -16.58
C GLY A 436 -15.97 -10.13 -17.45
N LEU A 437 -15.19 -9.23 -16.86
CA LEU A 437 -14.19 -8.43 -17.56
C LEU A 437 -12.82 -9.10 -17.43
N PRO A 438 -12.13 -9.41 -18.55
CA PRO A 438 -10.73 -9.83 -18.50
C PRO A 438 -9.89 -8.75 -17.83
N TYR A 439 -8.99 -9.16 -16.93
CA TYR A 439 -8.11 -8.23 -16.23
C TYR A 439 -7.27 -7.42 -17.22
N ASP A 440 -6.73 -8.12 -18.22
CA ASP A 440 -6.11 -7.51 -19.38
C ASP A 440 -7.14 -7.27 -20.50
N SER A 441 -7.88 -6.18 -20.35
CA SER A 441 -8.75 -5.65 -21.39
C SER A 441 -8.87 -4.14 -21.27
N ASP A 442 -9.21 -3.48 -22.38
CA ASP A 442 -9.49 -2.05 -22.38
C ASP A 442 -10.68 -1.69 -21.49
N ASP A 443 -11.71 -2.54 -21.46
CA ASP A 443 -12.87 -2.36 -20.59
C ASP A 443 -12.51 -2.53 -19.11
N GLY A 444 -11.67 -3.53 -18.78
CA GLY A 444 -11.13 -3.71 -17.44
C GLY A 444 -10.31 -2.50 -16.98
N ARG A 445 -9.46 -1.96 -17.87
CA ARG A 445 -8.68 -0.72 -17.62
C ARG A 445 -9.57 0.50 -17.42
N ALA A 446 -10.60 0.68 -18.25
CA ALA A 446 -11.55 1.80 -18.14
C ALA A 446 -12.32 1.74 -16.80
N TYR A 447 -12.78 0.56 -16.42
CA TYR A 447 -13.49 0.33 -15.17
C TYR A 447 -12.59 0.57 -13.95
N ALA A 448 -11.36 0.05 -13.96
CA ALA A 448 -10.37 0.30 -12.92
C ALA A 448 -10.02 1.80 -12.79
N ALA A 449 -9.89 2.50 -13.93
CA ALA A 449 -9.66 3.94 -13.96
C ALA A 449 -10.81 4.72 -13.31
N ALA A 450 -12.06 4.36 -13.60
CA ALA A 450 -13.24 5.01 -13.04
C ALA A 450 -13.36 4.82 -11.51
N ILE A 451 -13.13 3.60 -10.99
CA ILE A 451 -13.12 3.33 -9.54
C ILE A 451 -12.02 4.12 -8.85
N THR A 452 -10.80 4.08 -9.39
CA THR A 452 -9.66 4.81 -8.82
C THR A 452 -9.92 6.32 -8.82
N ALA A 453 -10.45 6.84 -9.92
CA ALA A 453 -10.82 8.24 -10.05
C ALA A 453 -11.88 8.65 -9.01
N LEU A 454 -12.94 7.85 -8.83
CA LEU A 454 -13.97 8.09 -7.84
C LEU A 454 -13.38 8.14 -6.42
N MET A 455 -12.61 7.12 -6.04
CA MET A 455 -12.00 7.04 -4.71
C MET A 455 -11.11 8.27 -4.43
N THR A 456 -10.19 8.57 -5.34
CA THR A 456 -9.21 9.65 -5.14
C THR A 456 -9.86 11.02 -5.19
N GLY A 457 -10.78 11.26 -6.13
CA GLY A 457 -11.54 12.52 -6.21
C GLY A 457 -12.35 12.74 -4.93
N ARG A 458 -13.07 11.71 -4.48
CA ARG A 458 -13.88 11.76 -3.25
C ARG A 458 -13.02 12.02 -2.01
N ALA A 459 -11.84 11.39 -1.94
CA ALA A 459 -10.86 11.62 -0.88
C ALA A 459 -10.37 13.08 -0.84
N TYR A 460 -10.00 13.68 -1.98
CA TYR A 460 -9.58 15.08 -2.01
C TYR A 460 -10.73 16.06 -1.74
N ARG A 461 -11.92 15.76 -2.24
CA ARG A 461 -13.16 16.50 -1.91
C ARG A 461 -13.39 16.52 -0.40
N LYS A 462 -13.34 15.36 0.25
CA LYS A 462 -13.49 15.28 1.71
C LYS A 462 -12.34 15.96 2.45
N SER A 463 -11.12 15.90 1.94
CA SER A 463 -9.98 16.66 2.50
C SER A 463 -10.21 18.17 2.47
N ALA A 464 -10.82 18.70 1.40
CA ALA A 464 -11.19 20.12 1.31
C ALA A 464 -12.33 20.50 2.28
N GLU A 465 -13.32 19.63 2.48
CA GLU A 465 -14.34 19.82 3.53
C GLU A 465 -13.71 19.89 4.92
N VAL A 466 -12.76 18.99 5.22
CA VAL A 466 -12.05 19.02 6.50
C VAL A 466 -11.21 20.28 6.62
N ALA A 467 -10.60 20.77 5.53
CA ALA A 467 -9.85 22.02 5.52
C ALA A 467 -10.73 23.24 5.85
N ARG A 468 -11.99 23.26 5.41
CA ARG A 468 -12.94 24.32 5.75
C ARG A 468 -13.12 24.46 7.27
N ARG A 469 -13.17 23.34 8.00
CA ARG A 469 -13.34 23.32 9.46
C ARG A 469 -12.02 23.39 10.24
N MET A 470 -10.98 22.74 9.76
CA MET A 470 -9.74 22.53 10.52
C MET A 470 -8.58 23.40 10.04
N GLY A 471 -8.78 24.14 8.94
CA GLY A 471 -7.74 24.79 8.16
C GLY A 471 -7.01 23.80 7.25
N ALA A 472 -6.50 24.30 6.12
CA ALA A 472 -5.60 23.53 5.26
C ALA A 472 -4.32 23.10 6.00
N PHE A 473 -3.60 22.10 5.49
CA PHE A 473 -2.32 21.69 6.08
C PHE A 473 -1.31 22.85 6.07
N ALA A 474 -0.38 22.86 7.03
CA ALA A 474 0.53 23.99 7.26
C ALA A 474 1.39 24.32 6.02
N GLY A 475 1.82 23.29 5.29
CA GLY A 475 2.57 23.42 4.04
C GLY A 475 1.75 23.84 2.81
N TYR A 476 0.42 24.05 2.92
CA TYR A 476 -0.44 24.28 1.75
C TYR A 476 -0.15 25.61 1.08
N ARG A 477 -0.06 26.69 1.85
CA ARG A 477 0.07 28.06 1.30
C ARG A 477 1.24 28.23 0.31
N PRO A 478 2.48 27.80 0.61
CA PRO A 478 3.57 27.88 -0.38
C PRO A 478 3.36 26.96 -1.59
N ASN A 479 2.50 25.94 -1.49
CA ASN A 479 2.27 24.94 -2.53
C ASN A 479 0.89 25.04 -3.20
N ALA A 480 0.08 26.05 -2.88
CA ALA A 480 -1.33 26.10 -3.29
C ALA A 480 -1.50 26.00 -4.81
N ALA A 481 -0.71 26.78 -5.57
CA ALA A 481 -0.76 26.74 -7.04
C ALA A 481 -0.34 25.38 -7.61
N ALA A 482 0.71 24.75 -7.04
CA ALA A 482 1.17 23.44 -7.49
C ALA A 482 0.14 22.35 -7.19
N MET A 483 -0.42 22.35 -5.98
CA MET A 483 -1.43 21.39 -5.57
C MET A 483 -2.71 21.52 -6.41
N ILE A 484 -3.24 22.73 -6.59
CA ILE A 484 -4.40 22.96 -7.48
C ILE A 484 -4.10 22.51 -8.91
N GLY A 485 -2.89 22.77 -9.41
CA GLY A 485 -2.44 22.25 -10.71
C GLY A 485 -2.50 20.72 -10.80
N VAL A 486 -2.06 20.00 -9.76
CA VAL A 486 -2.14 18.53 -9.71
C VAL A 486 -3.59 18.03 -9.65
N ILE A 487 -4.45 18.68 -8.87
CA ILE A 487 -5.89 18.34 -8.81
C ILE A 487 -6.56 18.57 -10.17
N ALA A 488 -6.24 19.66 -10.86
CA ALA A 488 -6.72 19.93 -12.21
C ALA A 488 -6.21 18.90 -13.23
N LYS A 489 -4.96 18.42 -13.11
CA LYS A 489 -4.44 17.32 -13.95
C LYS A 489 -5.24 16.04 -13.77
N HIS A 490 -5.54 15.66 -12.52
CA HIS A 490 -6.38 14.48 -12.26
C HIS A 490 -7.79 14.64 -12.84
N ARG A 491 -8.43 15.80 -12.60
CA ARG A 491 -9.73 16.12 -13.19
C ARG A 491 -9.73 15.99 -14.72
N ALA A 492 -8.69 16.51 -15.38
CA ALA A 492 -8.52 16.37 -16.83
C ALA A 492 -8.32 14.91 -17.26
N ALA A 493 -7.56 14.12 -16.49
CA ALA A 493 -7.35 12.69 -16.77
C ALA A 493 -8.66 11.88 -16.70
N VAL A 494 -9.58 12.22 -15.79
CA VAL A 494 -10.92 11.59 -15.75
C VAL A 494 -11.73 11.87 -17.02
N GLY A 495 -11.60 13.06 -17.60
CA GLY A 495 -12.20 13.39 -18.89
C GLY A 495 -11.62 12.60 -20.08
N ASN A 496 -10.41 12.04 -19.91
CA ASN A 496 -9.67 11.32 -20.94
C ASN A 496 -9.60 9.80 -20.70
N ILE A 497 -10.44 9.25 -19.81
CA ILE A 497 -10.56 7.79 -19.64
C ILE A 497 -10.96 7.19 -20.99
N GLN A 498 -10.10 6.34 -21.54
CA GLN A 498 -10.35 5.62 -22.79
C GLN A 498 -11.39 4.51 -22.55
N HIS A 499 -12.16 4.18 -23.57
CA HIS A 499 -13.24 3.17 -23.50
C HIS A 499 -14.28 3.47 -22.40
N SER A 500 -14.53 4.74 -22.11
CA SER A 500 -15.45 5.16 -21.05
C SER A 500 -16.89 4.69 -21.25
N ASP A 501 -17.25 4.35 -22.49
CA ASP A 501 -18.52 3.81 -22.93
C ASP A 501 -18.79 2.37 -22.44
N SER A 502 -17.76 1.64 -21.99
CA SER A 502 -17.94 0.35 -21.29
C SER A 502 -18.10 0.47 -19.77
N VAL A 503 -17.96 1.68 -19.22
CA VAL A 503 -18.17 1.96 -17.80
C VAL A 503 -19.62 2.38 -17.55
N PRO A 504 -20.30 1.84 -16.52
CA PRO A 504 -21.63 2.31 -16.13
C PRO A 504 -21.69 3.82 -15.91
N GLU A 505 -22.77 4.45 -16.39
CA GLU A 505 -22.92 5.92 -16.39
C GLU A 505 -22.89 6.52 -14.99
N ASP A 506 -23.49 5.84 -14.00
CA ASP A 506 -23.53 6.27 -12.60
C ASP A 506 -22.12 6.34 -11.98
N LEU A 507 -21.30 5.32 -12.20
CA LEU A 507 -19.91 5.28 -11.72
C LEU A 507 -19.07 6.38 -12.40
N LEU A 508 -19.18 6.52 -13.72
CA LEU A 508 -18.40 7.52 -14.45
C LEU A 508 -18.83 8.96 -14.10
N ALA A 509 -20.13 9.20 -13.93
CA ALA A 509 -20.66 10.49 -13.51
C ALA A 509 -20.21 10.84 -12.09
N ALA A 510 -20.25 9.88 -11.16
CA ALA A 510 -19.76 10.07 -9.80
C ALA A 510 -18.26 10.38 -9.78
N ALA A 511 -17.44 9.67 -10.57
CA ALA A 511 -16.01 9.94 -10.68
C ALA A 511 -15.73 11.37 -11.18
N ARG A 512 -16.43 11.82 -12.23
CA ARG A 512 -16.31 13.19 -12.75
C ARG A 512 -16.72 14.24 -11.71
N LYS A 513 -17.89 14.05 -11.11
CA LYS A 513 -18.43 14.94 -10.07
C LYS A 513 -17.48 15.05 -8.88
N ALA A 514 -16.90 13.95 -8.43
CA ALA A 514 -15.98 13.94 -7.30
C ALA A 514 -14.74 14.82 -7.55
N TRP A 515 -14.22 14.86 -8.78
CA TRP A 515 -13.09 15.72 -9.14
C TRP A 515 -13.48 17.18 -9.41
N ASP A 516 -14.68 17.43 -9.93
CA ASP A 516 -15.24 18.79 -9.99
C ASP A 516 -15.34 19.38 -8.58
N GLU A 517 -15.98 18.67 -7.65
CA GLU A 517 -16.13 19.12 -6.27
C GLU A 517 -14.79 19.20 -5.53
N ALA A 518 -13.86 18.29 -5.77
CA ALA A 518 -12.52 18.35 -5.18
C ALA A 518 -11.74 19.59 -5.61
N LEU A 519 -11.90 20.04 -6.85
CA LEU A 519 -11.29 21.26 -7.35
C LEU A 519 -12.00 22.49 -6.77
N ASP A 520 -13.32 22.56 -6.93
CA ASP A 520 -14.14 23.72 -6.51
C ASP A 520 -13.99 24.01 -5.01
N LEU A 521 -14.11 22.99 -4.16
CA LEU A 521 -13.94 23.15 -2.70
C LEU A 521 -12.49 23.47 -2.34
N GLY A 522 -11.53 22.86 -3.03
CA GLY A 522 -10.10 23.04 -2.77
C GLY A 522 -9.58 24.42 -3.14
N GLU A 523 -10.12 25.06 -4.19
CA GLU A 523 -9.80 26.45 -4.54
C GLU A 523 -10.23 27.44 -3.45
N VAL A 524 -11.35 27.15 -2.77
CA VAL A 524 -11.92 28.02 -1.72
C VAL A 524 -11.26 27.76 -0.37
N HIS A 525 -11.12 26.50 0.02
CA HIS A 525 -10.76 26.11 1.40
C HIS A 525 -9.32 25.57 1.52
N GLY A 526 -8.66 25.29 0.40
CA GLY A 526 -7.46 24.46 0.39
C GLY A 526 -7.77 23.01 0.74
N TYR A 527 -6.73 22.25 1.07
CA TYR A 527 -6.85 20.83 1.43
C TYR A 527 -6.25 20.57 2.80
N ARG A 528 -6.81 19.61 3.53
CA ARG A 528 -6.29 19.20 4.82
C ARG A 528 -5.09 18.27 4.69
N ASN A 529 -4.93 17.60 3.54
CA ASN A 529 -3.95 16.55 3.33
C ASN A 529 -3.16 16.81 2.04
N ALA A 530 -1.83 16.84 2.11
CA ALA A 530 -0.96 17.00 0.94
C ALA A 530 -1.06 15.81 -0.03
N GLN A 531 -1.36 14.62 0.50
CA GLN A 531 -1.62 13.39 -0.23
C GLN A 531 -2.82 12.68 0.40
N ALA A 532 -3.78 12.21 -0.40
CA ALA A 532 -5.01 11.59 0.10
C ALA A 532 -5.06 10.06 -0.12
N SER A 533 -4.62 9.59 -1.30
CA SER A 533 -4.78 8.19 -1.71
C SER A 533 -3.49 7.56 -2.20
N VAL A 534 -3.43 6.23 -2.10
CA VAL A 534 -2.37 5.39 -2.66
C VAL A 534 -2.86 3.96 -2.83
N LEU A 535 -2.27 3.17 -3.72
CA LEU A 535 -2.60 1.76 -3.89
C LEU A 535 -1.49 0.89 -3.31
N ALA A 536 -1.70 0.41 -2.08
CA ALA A 536 -0.74 -0.42 -1.37
C ALA A 536 -0.87 -1.91 -1.74
N PRO A 537 0.15 -2.75 -1.47
CA PRO A 537 0.07 -4.19 -1.74
C PRO A 537 -1.00 -4.93 -0.93
N THR A 538 -1.40 -4.43 0.24
CA THR A 538 -2.42 -5.03 1.14
C THR A 538 -2.17 -6.45 1.66
N GLY A 539 -0.98 -7.04 1.46
CA GLY A 539 -0.73 -8.48 1.65
C GLY A 539 -0.94 -9.12 3.04
N THR A 540 -1.37 -8.39 4.07
CA THR A 540 -1.90 -8.99 5.33
C THR A 540 -3.35 -8.59 5.57
N ILE A 541 -3.69 -7.32 5.36
CA ILE A 541 -5.04 -6.80 5.60
C ILE A 541 -6.07 -7.35 4.59
N SER A 542 -5.64 -7.76 3.39
CA SER A 542 -6.48 -8.46 2.42
C SER A 542 -7.07 -9.74 3.01
N PHE A 543 -6.28 -10.53 3.75
CA PHE A 543 -6.74 -11.74 4.41
C PHE A 543 -7.66 -11.45 5.60
N MET A 544 -7.45 -10.34 6.30
CA MET A 544 -8.38 -9.88 7.33
C MET A 544 -9.73 -9.49 6.74
N MET A 545 -9.75 -8.93 5.53
CA MET A 545 -10.97 -8.51 4.82
C MET A 545 -11.59 -9.62 3.95
N ASP A 546 -11.04 -10.84 3.99
CA ASP A 546 -11.45 -11.95 3.11
C ASP A 546 -11.40 -11.61 1.61
N CYS A 547 -10.37 -10.88 1.19
CA CYS A 547 -10.13 -10.57 -0.22
C CYS A 547 -9.58 -11.79 -0.98
N ASP A 548 -10.04 -11.96 -2.22
CA ASP A 548 -9.53 -12.97 -3.16
C ASP A 548 -8.25 -12.48 -3.86
N THR A 549 -8.19 -11.18 -4.21
CA THR A 549 -6.99 -10.54 -4.77
C THR A 549 -6.50 -9.37 -3.90
N THR A 550 -5.21 -9.08 -4.00
CA THR A 550 -4.53 -8.08 -3.17
C THR A 550 -4.37 -6.77 -3.92
N GLY A 551 -4.66 -5.62 -3.29
CA GLY A 551 -4.45 -4.31 -3.91
C GLY A 551 -5.14 -4.19 -5.27
N VAL A 552 -4.37 -3.70 -6.25
CA VAL A 552 -4.76 -3.70 -7.67
C VAL A 552 -4.55 -5.03 -8.38
N GLU A 553 -3.79 -5.94 -7.79
CA GLU A 553 -3.26 -7.11 -8.48
C GLU A 553 -4.37 -8.01 -9.07
N PRO A 554 -4.10 -8.67 -10.21
CA PRO A 554 -4.94 -9.74 -10.70
C PRO A 554 -4.95 -10.90 -9.71
N ASP A 555 -5.79 -11.89 -10.00
CA ASP A 555 -5.68 -13.11 -9.24
C ASP A 555 -4.33 -13.80 -9.50
N PHE A 556 -3.68 -14.31 -8.46
CA PHE A 556 -2.38 -14.97 -8.62
C PHE A 556 -2.53 -16.31 -9.34
N SER A 557 -3.54 -17.08 -8.95
CA SER A 557 -3.91 -18.39 -9.49
C SER A 557 -5.33 -18.72 -9.01
N LEU A 558 -6.13 -19.42 -9.83
CA LEU A 558 -7.51 -19.81 -9.49
C LEU A 558 -7.59 -20.71 -8.26
N VAL A 559 -6.56 -21.54 -8.04
CA VAL A 559 -6.37 -22.34 -6.83
C VAL A 559 -4.98 -22.04 -6.28
N LYS A 560 -4.90 -21.70 -5.00
CA LYS A 560 -3.66 -21.25 -4.36
C LYS A 560 -3.36 -22.09 -3.14
N SER A 561 -2.12 -22.51 -3.00
CA SER A 561 -1.62 -23.05 -1.74
C SER A 561 -0.65 -22.06 -1.10
N LYS A 562 -0.95 -21.66 0.14
CA LYS A 562 -0.12 -20.71 0.89
C LYS A 562 0.55 -21.40 2.07
N LYS A 563 1.88 -21.35 2.10
CA LYS A 563 2.67 -21.69 3.29
C LYS A 563 2.62 -20.56 4.32
N LEU A 564 2.31 -20.89 5.57
CA LEU A 564 2.24 -19.91 6.66
C LEU A 564 3.60 -19.75 7.36
N VAL A 565 3.86 -18.55 7.88
CA VAL A 565 5.05 -18.27 8.69
C VAL A 565 4.92 -19.07 10.00
N GLY A 566 5.80 -20.07 10.18
CA GLY A 566 5.74 -21.04 11.29
C GLY A 566 5.41 -22.48 10.87
N GLY A 567 5.16 -22.74 9.57
CA GLY A 567 4.82 -24.05 9.02
C GLY A 567 3.33 -24.18 8.63
N GLY A 568 2.98 -25.25 7.93
CA GLY A 568 1.61 -25.51 7.44
C GLY A 568 1.31 -24.93 6.05
N GLU A 569 0.28 -25.47 5.39
CA GLU A 569 -0.21 -25.06 4.07
C GLU A 569 -1.73 -24.91 4.09
N ILE A 570 -2.26 -23.83 3.51
CA ILE A 570 -3.70 -23.62 3.32
C ILE A 570 -3.97 -23.57 1.82
N THR A 571 -4.93 -24.37 1.35
CA THR A 571 -5.49 -24.23 -0.01
C THR A 571 -6.63 -23.23 0.01
N ILE A 572 -6.60 -22.27 -0.89
CA ILE A 572 -7.61 -21.23 -1.09
C ILE A 572 -8.11 -21.38 -2.52
N VAL A 573 -9.39 -21.74 -2.63
CA VAL A 573 -10.12 -21.77 -3.90
C VAL A 573 -10.71 -20.38 -4.15
N ASN A 574 -10.56 -19.86 -5.37
CA ASN A 574 -11.12 -18.59 -5.78
C ASN A 574 -12.67 -18.61 -5.68
N LYS A 575 -13.25 -17.66 -4.94
CA LYS A 575 -14.71 -17.58 -4.72
C LYS A 575 -15.43 -16.73 -5.76
N THR A 576 -14.67 -16.08 -6.62
CA THR A 576 -15.12 -15.15 -7.65
C THR A 576 -15.50 -15.89 -8.95
N VAL A 577 -14.88 -17.04 -9.26
CA VAL A 577 -15.16 -17.83 -10.46
C VAL A 577 -16.66 -18.12 -10.67
N PRO A 578 -17.43 -18.60 -9.67
CA PRO A 578 -18.85 -18.83 -9.85
C PRO A 578 -19.63 -17.56 -10.22
N MET A 579 -19.24 -16.41 -9.62
CA MET A 579 -19.88 -15.11 -9.90
C MET A 579 -19.62 -14.65 -11.34
N ALA A 580 -18.39 -14.87 -11.83
CA ALA A 580 -18.02 -14.56 -13.19
C ALA A 580 -18.80 -15.42 -14.20
N LEU A 581 -18.90 -16.73 -13.95
CA LEU A 581 -19.65 -17.64 -14.81
C LEU A 581 -21.15 -17.29 -14.83
N ASP A 582 -21.74 -16.97 -13.69
CA ASP A 582 -23.12 -16.48 -13.61
C ASP A 582 -23.32 -15.20 -14.46
N LYS A 583 -22.42 -14.21 -14.31
CA LYS A 583 -22.47 -12.96 -15.10
C LYS A 583 -22.31 -13.21 -16.60
N LEU A 584 -21.55 -14.24 -16.99
CA LEU A 584 -21.35 -14.66 -18.37
C LEU A 584 -22.52 -15.51 -18.93
N GLY A 585 -23.54 -15.80 -18.11
CA GLY A 585 -24.79 -16.45 -18.52
C GLY A 585 -24.79 -17.97 -18.49
N TYR A 586 -23.87 -18.60 -17.74
CA TYR A 586 -23.88 -20.05 -17.54
C TYR A 586 -24.95 -20.47 -16.53
N ALA A 587 -25.58 -21.63 -16.74
CA ALA A 587 -26.60 -22.15 -15.84
C ALA A 587 -25.99 -22.73 -14.55
N PRO A 588 -26.70 -22.76 -13.41
CA PRO A 588 -26.14 -23.24 -12.14
C PRO A 588 -25.45 -24.62 -12.20
N PRO A 589 -25.99 -25.65 -12.88
CA PRO A 589 -25.30 -26.94 -13.01
C PRO A 589 -24.00 -26.85 -13.83
N GLU A 590 -23.95 -26.00 -14.86
CA GLU A 590 -22.74 -25.77 -15.66
C GLU A 590 -21.65 -25.09 -14.82
N ILE A 591 -22.06 -24.15 -13.95
CA ILE A 591 -21.16 -23.47 -13.01
C ILE A 591 -20.59 -24.48 -12.02
N GLU A 592 -21.42 -25.32 -11.40
CA GLU A 592 -20.98 -26.34 -10.44
C GLU A 592 -19.95 -27.30 -11.06
N GLU A 593 -20.21 -27.80 -12.27
CA GLU A 593 -19.28 -28.70 -12.99
C GLU A 593 -17.97 -27.99 -13.39
N ALA A 594 -18.03 -26.73 -13.82
CA ALA A 594 -16.85 -25.94 -14.15
C ALA A 594 -15.98 -25.65 -12.91
N VAL A 595 -16.61 -25.29 -11.79
CA VAL A 595 -15.90 -25.04 -10.51
C VAL A 595 -15.25 -26.32 -10.00
N ALA A 596 -15.96 -27.45 -10.02
CA ALA A 596 -15.39 -28.74 -9.62
C ALA A 596 -14.19 -29.13 -10.51
N PHE A 597 -14.24 -28.85 -11.81
CA PHE A 597 -13.11 -29.06 -12.71
C PHE A 597 -11.90 -28.19 -12.32
N ILE A 598 -12.11 -26.90 -12.03
CA ILE A 598 -11.04 -25.97 -11.64
C ILE A 598 -10.42 -26.40 -10.31
N ASP A 599 -11.22 -26.84 -9.35
CA ASP A 599 -10.75 -27.36 -8.07
C ASP A 599 -9.84 -28.59 -8.23
N GLU A 600 -10.15 -29.46 -9.19
CA GLU A 600 -9.35 -30.66 -9.46
C GLU A 600 -8.10 -30.38 -10.32
N ARG A 601 -8.23 -29.50 -11.32
CA ARG A 601 -7.23 -29.31 -12.39
C ARG A 601 -6.44 -28.01 -12.28
N ASN A 602 -6.81 -27.12 -11.37
CA ASN A 602 -6.21 -25.78 -11.17
C ASN A 602 -6.21 -24.90 -12.43
N THR A 603 -7.10 -25.15 -13.39
CA THR A 603 -7.17 -24.41 -14.67
C THR A 603 -8.59 -24.33 -15.18
N ILE A 604 -8.91 -23.23 -15.87
CA ILE A 604 -10.17 -23.05 -16.60
C ILE A 604 -10.14 -23.76 -17.97
N VAL A 605 -8.95 -24.06 -18.50
CA VAL A 605 -8.79 -24.57 -19.86
C VAL A 605 -9.33 -25.99 -19.95
N GLY A 606 -10.35 -26.18 -20.81
CA GLY A 606 -11.02 -27.46 -20.96
C GLY A 606 -12.10 -27.73 -19.90
N ALA A 607 -12.43 -26.76 -19.04
CA ALA A 607 -13.57 -26.87 -18.13
C ALA A 607 -14.87 -27.12 -18.93
N PRO A 608 -15.76 -28.02 -18.47
CA PRO A 608 -17.02 -28.32 -19.14
C PRO A 608 -17.86 -27.05 -19.38
N TYR A 609 -18.54 -26.98 -20.53
CA TYR A 609 -19.42 -25.88 -20.97
C TYR A 609 -18.75 -24.51 -21.20
N VAL A 610 -17.63 -24.21 -20.54
CA VAL A 610 -16.96 -22.92 -20.62
C VAL A 610 -16.38 -22.69 -22.01
N LYS A 611 -16.90 -21.66 -22.70
CA LYS A 611 -16.45 -21.23 -24.01
C LYS A 611 -15.04 -20.66 -23.94
N SER A 612 -14.22 -20.97 -24.95
CA SER A 612 -12.85 -20.43 -25.07
C SER A 612 -12.79 -18.91 -25.05
N ASP A 613 -13.79 -18.24 -25.62
CA ASP A 613 -13.87 -16.79 -25.70
C ASP A 613 -14.04 -16.13 -24.32
N HIS A 614 -14.47 -16.91 -23.32
CA HIS A 614 -14.61 -16.43 -21.95
C HIS A 614 -13.37 -16.72 -21.09
N TYR A 615 -12.42 -17.52 -21.57
CA TYR A 615 -11.21 -17.85 -20.80
C TYR A 615 -10.43 -16.62 -20.32
N PRO A 616 -10.27 -15.53 -21.11
CA PRO A 616 -9.53 -14.34 -20.66
C PRO A 616 -10.03 -13.71 -19.35
N VAL A 617 -11.31 -13.91 -18.98
CA VAL A 617 -11.88 -13.46 -17.70
C VAL A 617 -11.19 -14.10 -16.50
N PHE A 618 -10.64 -15.31 -16.69
CA PHE A 618 -10.06 -16.14 -15.65
C PHE A 618 -8.52 -16.19 -15.70
N ASP A 619 -7.91 -15.38 -16.58
CA ASP A 619 -6.45 -15.29 -16.68
C ASP A 619 -5.87 -14.74 -15.37
N CYS A 620 -4.74 -15.30 -14.95
CA CYS A 620 -4.12 -15.04 -13.65
C CYS A 620 -2.68 -14.51 -13.82
N ALA A 621 -2.04 -14.08 -12.74
CA ALA A 621 -0.65 -13.61 -12.78
C ALA A 621 0.33 -14.71 -13.22
N ILE A 622 0.03 -15.97 -12.93
CA ILE A 622 0.82 -17.15 -13.31
C ILE A 622 -0.08 -18.29 -13.81
N GLY A 623 0.55 -19.35 -14.32
CA GLY A 623 -0.13 -20.58 -14.79
C GLY A 623 -0.20 -20.67 -16.30
N ASP A 624 -0.98 -21.63 -16.80
CA ASP A 624 -1.11 -21.93 -18.24
C ASP A 624 -1.66 -20.74 -19.05
N ARG A 625 -2.44 -19.88 -18.39
CA ARG A 625 -2.99 -18.63 -18.94
C ARG A 625 -2.54 -17.43 -18.09
N ALA A 626 -1.23 -17.26 -18.00
CA ALA A 626 -0.64 -16.08 -17.38
C ALA A 626 -0.95 -14.83 -18.21
N ILE A 627 -1.42 -13.77 -17.54
CA ILE A 627 -1.62 -12.45 -18.14
C ILE A 627 -0.30 -11.98 -18.75
N HIS A 628 -0.33 -11.53 -19.99
CA HIS A 628 0.88 -11.12 -20.70
C HIS A 628 1.39 -9.79 -20.12
N TYR A 629 2.71 -9.61 -20.09
CA TYR A 629 3.35 -8.44 -19.46
C TYR A 629 3.11 -7.12 -20.22
N VAL A 630 2.51 -7.16 -21.41
CA VAL A 630 2.22 -5.95 -22.20
C VAL A 630 0.84 -5.37 -21.91
N GLY A 631 0.06 -6.03 -21.04
CA GLY A 631 -1.38 -6.08 -21.25
C GLY A 631 -1.59 -6.91 -22.51
#